data_AF-A0A379M6J7-F1
#
_entry.id   AF-A0A379M6J7-F1
#
_cell.length_a   1.000
_cell.length_b   1.000
_cell.length_c   1.000
_cell.angle_alpha   90.00
_cell.angle_beta   90.00
_cell.angle_gamma   90.00
#
_symmetry.space_group_name_H-M   'P 1'
#
loop_
_entity.id
_entity.type
_entity.pdbx_description
1 polymer ?
#
loop_
_entity_poly.entity_id
_entity_poly.type
_entity_poly.pdbx_seq_one_letter_code
_entity_poly.pdbx_strand_id
1 'polypeptide(L)'
;MFTADRPRAVTLPPVVLGGLRPLYRQMVRNNVPAASFEHTAGRAVFEICLIAGEHGPQLQVRARDFGIDFTLAMTTHFRIAPVMSDDQYRVLCSVLAPGADPAPGIVLDFLQQVVVQSPAVLARTHTCAA
;
A
#
# COMPACT_ATOMS: atom_id res chain seq x y z
N MET A 1 28.22 10.85 22.93
CA MET A 1 28.52 10.53 21.51
C MET A 1 27.19 10.22 20.86
N PHE A 2 26.52 11.22 20.28
CA PHE A 2 25.23 11.04 19.61
C PHE A 2 25.52 10.58 18.18
N THR A 3 25.50 9.27 17.93
CA THR A 3 25.33 8.78 16.57
C THR A 3 23.93 9.17 16.16
N ALA A 4 23.81 10.17 15.29
CA ALA A 4 22.58 10.45 14.60
C ALA A 4 22.16 9.16 13.88
N ASP A 5 21.20 8.44 14.45
CA ASP A 5 20.52 7.33 13.80
C ASP A 5 19.80 7.94 12.60
N ARG A 6 20.51 8.01 11.46
CA ARG A 6 19.87 8.37 10.19
C ARG A 6 18.85 7.27 9.96
N PRO A 7 17.54 7.58 9.88
CA PRO A 7 16.55 6.58 9.54
C PRO A 7 16.99 6.01 8.18
N ARG A 8 17.44 4.75 8.19
CA ARG A 8 17.83 4.07 6.97
C ARG A 8 16.55 3.86 6.19
N ALA A 9 16.48 4.48 5.01
CA ALA A 9 15.38 4.26 4.08
C ALA A 9 15.69 3.03 3.24
N VAL A 10 14.72 2.13 3.12
CA VAL A 10 14.75 0.98 2.23
C VAL A 10 14.04 1.38 0.95
N THR A 11 14.79 1.40 -0.15
CA THR A 11 14.23 1.60 -1.49
C THR A 11 13.88 0.26 -2.09
N LEU A 12 12.62 0.05 -2.43
CA LEU A 12 12.16 -1.17 -3.08
C LEU A 12 12.20 -1.01 -4.61
N PRO A 13 12.35 -2.13 -5.35
CA PRO A 13 12.25 -2.12 -6.79
C PRO A 13 10.93 -1.50 -7.26
N PRO A 14 10.93 -0.75 -8.38
CA PRO A 14 9.70 -0.21 -8.92
C PRO A 14 8.73 -1.31 -9.34
N VAL A 15 7.44 -1.14 -9.04
CA VAL A 15 6.38 -2.08 -9.41
C VAL A 15 5.19 -1.35 -10.01
N VAL A 16 4.44 -2.06 -10.87
CA VAL A 16 3.26 -1.53 -11.56
C VAL A 16 2.01 -2.15 -10.95
N LEU A 17 1.17 -1.31 -10.36
CA LEU A 17 -0.10 -1.68 -9.72
C LEU A 17 -1.30 -1.46 -10.66
N GLY A 18 -1.16 -1.91 -11.91
CA GLY A 18 -2.09 -1.60 -13.00
C GLY A 18 -3.53 -2.11 -12.77
N GLY A 19 -3.72 -3.13 -11.94
CA GLY A 19 -5.06 -3.66 -11.62
C GLY A 19 -5.94 -2.71 -10.81
N LEU A 20 -5.39 -1.64 -10.21
CA LEU A 20 -6.18 -0.60 -9.54
C LEU A 20 -6.81 0.41 -10.52
N ARG A 21 -6.39 0.39 -11.80
CA ARG A 21 -6.89 1.32 -12.84
C ARG A 21 -8.41 1.30 -13.02
N PRO A 22 -9.10 0.14 -13.08
CA PRO A 22 -10.56 0.12 -13.24
C PRO A 22 -11.27 0.81 -12.07
N LEU A 23 -10.85 0.51 -10.83
CA LEU A 23 -11.39 1.15 -9.63
C LEU A 23 -11.17 2.66 -9.65
N TYR A 24 -9.94 3.11 -9.91
CA TYR A 24 -9.62 4.53 -10.02
C TYR A 24 -10.46 5.25 -11.08
N ARG A 25 -10.62 4.64 -12.26
CA ARG A 25 -11.45 5.20 -13.33
C ARG A 25 -12.91 5.35 -12.90
N GLN A 26 -13.45 4.39 -12.13
CA GLN A 26 -14.78 4.52 -11.58
C GLN A 26 -14.86 5.62 -10.53
N MET A 27 -13.86 5.74 -9.64
CA MET A 27 -13.79 6.82 -8.65
C MET A 27 -13.84 8.19 -9.33
N VAL A 28 -12.95 8.43 -10.30
CA VAL A 28 -12.90 9.70 -11.05
C VAL A 28 -14.20 9.98 -11.77
N ARG A 29 -14.81 8.98 -12.43
CA ARG A 29 -16.10 9.15 -13.12
C ARG A 29 -17.26 9.51 -12.19
N ASN A 30 -17.22 9.04 -10.95
CA ASN A 30 -18.27 9.26 -9.95
C ASN A 30 -17.90 10.38 -8.95
N ASN A 31 -16.83 11.14 -9.20
CA ASN A 31 -16.32 12.19 -8.29
C ASN A 31 -16.08 11.70 -6.86
N VAL A 32 -15.62 10.45 -6.69
CA VAL A 32 -15.29 9.88 -5.39
C VAL A 32 -13.79 10.08 -5.10
N PRO A 33 -13.43 10.80 -4.03
CA PRO A 33 -12.04 11.17 -3.77
C PRO A 33 -11.20 10.00 -3.24
N ALA A 34 -11.83 9.04 -2.55
CA ALA A 34 -11.13 7.91 -1.95
C ALA A 34 -12.05 6.68 -1.85
N ALA A 35 -11.47 5.49 -1.97
CA ALA A 35 -12.16 4.21 -1.85
C ALA A 35 -11.27 3.21 -1.12
N SER A 36 -11.79 2.56 -0.08
CA SER A 36 -11.07 1.56 0.69
C SER A 36 -11.63 0.15 0.54
N PHE A 37 -10.77 -0.84 0.70
CA PHE A 37 -11.14 -2.24 0.80
C PHE A 37 -10.17 -2.96 1.74
N GLU A 38 -10.62 -4.05 2.34
CA GLU A 38 -9.77 -4.85 3.22
C GLU A 38 -9.04 -5.92 2.42
N HIS A 39 -7.79 -6.18 2.80
CA HIS A 39 -6.98 -7.27 2.30
C HIS A 39 -6.38 -8.02 3.48
N THR A 40 -6.66 -9.33 3.55
CA THR A 40 -6.11 -10.19 4.60
C THR A 40 -4.84 -10.87 4.11
N ALA A 41 -3.74 -10.67 4.84
CA ALA A 41 -2.48 -11.37 4.61
C ALA A 41 -2.02 -12.03 5.92
N GLY A 42 -2.05 -13.36 5.95
CA GLY A 42 -1.81 -14.14 7.16
C GLY A 42 -2.82 -13.81 8.26
N ARG A 43 -2.33 -13.29 9.39
CA ARG A 43 -3.15 -12.89 10.55
C ARG A 43 -3.51 -11.40 10.57
N ALA A 44 -3.04 -10.62 9.61
CA ALA A 44 -3.25 -9.19 9.55
C ALA A 44 -4.34 -8.82 8.54
N VAL A 45 -5.20 -7.89 8.94
CA VAL A 45 -6.16 -7.23 8.07
C VAL A 45 -5.61 -5.86 7.72
N PHE A 46 -5.37 -5.65 6.43
CA PHE A 46 -4.91 -4.38 5.89
C PHE A 46 -6.09 -3.62 5.31
N GLU A 47 -6.33 -2.40 5.78
CA GLU A 47 -7.16 -1.43 5.09
C GLU A 47 -6.33 -0.82 3.95
N ILE A 48 -6.76 -1.06 2.72
CA ILE A 48 -6.15 -0.51 1.51
C ILE A 48 -7.04 0.62 1.02
N CYS A 49 -6.54 1.84 1.07
CA CYS A 49 -7.25 3.02 0.59
C CYS A 49 -6.60 3.55 -0.69
N LEU A 50 -7.36 3.58 -1.78
CA LEU A 50 -6.99 4.26 -3.02
C LEU A 50 -7.54 5.69 -2.98
N ILE A 51 -6.67 6.67 -3.19
CA ILE A 51 -7.00 8.09 -3.10
C ILE A 51 -6.70 8.75 -4.45
N ALA A 52 -7.62 9.59 -4.93
CA ALA A 52 -7.38 10.45 -6.08
C ALA A 52 -6.57 11.68 -5.64
N GLY A 53 -5.29 11.70 -5.98
CA GLY A 53 -4.40 12.85 -5.72
C GLY A 53 -4.25 13.76 -6.93
N GLU A 54 -3.87 15.02 -6.69
CA GLU A 54 -3.66 16.04 -7.73
C GLU A 54 -2.59 15.66 -8.75
N HIS A 55 -1.57 14.91 -8.32
CA HIS A 55 -0.43 14.50 -9.15
C HIS A 55 -0.47 13.02 -9.57
N GLY A 56 -1.57 12.32 -9.28
CA GLY A 56 -1.73 10.90 -9.53
C GLY A 56 -2.39 10.17 -8.36
N PRO A 57 -2.74 8.88 -8.55
CA PRO A 57 -3.34 8.09 -7.49
C PRO A 57 -2.34 7.89 -6.34
N GLN A 58 -2.87 7.77 -5.13
CA GLN A 58 -2.10 7.39 -3.95
C GLN A 58 -2.71 6.13 -3.36
N LEU A 59 -1.87 5.23 -2.88
CA LEU A 59 -2.29 4.02 -2.19
C LEU A 59 -1.85 4.10 -0.74
N GLN A 60 -2.79 4.28 0.17
CA GLN A 60 -2.54 4.18 1.60
C GLN A 60 -2.81 2.75 2.07
N VAL A 61 -1.88 2.23 2.86
CA VAL A 61 -1.93 0.88 3.43
C VAL A 61 -1.85 1.01 4.95
N ARG A 62 -2.89 0.51 5.63
CA ARG A 62 -2.98 0.56 7.09
C ARG A 62 -3.25 -0.82 7.66
N ALA A 63 -2.57 -1.16 8.75
CA ALA A 63 -2.95 -2.27 9.62
C ALA A 63 -2.78 -1.80 11.08
N ARG A 64 -3.90 -1.35 11.67
CA ARG A 64 -3.91 -0.69 12.99
C ARG A 64 -3.40 -1.60 14.10
N ASP A 65 -3.76 -2.88 14.05
CA ASP A 65 -3.33 -3.89 15.03
C ASP A 65 -1.81 -4.11 15.07
N PHE A 66 -1.11 -3.69 14.01
CA PHE A 66 0.33 -3.85 13.85
C PHE A 66 1.07 -2.51 13.75
N GLY A 67 0.39 -1.38 13.94
CA GLY A 67 0.99 -0.04 13.86
C GLY A 67 1.52 0.32 12.46
N ILE A 68 0.99 -0.30 11.40
CA ILE A 68 1.39 -0.03 10.02
C ILE A 68 0.49 1.07 9.45
N ASP A 69 1.07 2.17 9.01
CA ASP A 69 0.41 3.21 8.19
C ASP A 69 1.47 3.82 7.26
N PHE A 70 1.31 3.62 5.96
CA PHE A 70 2.16 4.25 4.96
C PHE A 70 1.39 4.52 3.67
N THR A 71 1.86 5.54 2.94
CA THR A 71 1.25 5.96 1.67
C THR A 71 2.26 5.86 0.55
N LEU A 72 1.84 5.26 -0.55
CA LEU A 72 2.60 5.11 -1.78
C LEU A 72 2.03 6.04 -2.85
N ALA A 73 2.79 7.05 -3.23
CA ALA A 73 2.44 7.90 -4.36
C ALA A 73 2.65 7.13 -5.68
N MET A 74 1.62 7.11 -6.52
CA MET A 74 1.64 6.43 -7.81
C MET A 74 1.72 7.44 -8.94
N THR A 75 2.48 7.10 -9.97
CA THR A 75 2.41 7.81 -11.25
C THR A 75 1.05 7.58 -11.92
N THR A 76 0.72 8.40 -12.93
CA THR A 76 -0.45 8.19 -13.81
C THR A 76 -0.46 6.83 -14.51
N HIS A 77 0.71 6.19 -14.63
CA HIS A 77 0.85 4.84 -15.17
C HIS A 77 0.62 3.73 -14.13
N PHE A 78 0.30 4.09 -12.89
CA PHE A 78 0.14 3.17 -11.75
C PHE A 78 1.46 2.50 -11.34
N ARG A 79 2.58 3.14 -11.64
CA ARG A 79 3.91 2.71 -11.19
C ARG A 79 4.28 3.41 -9.89
N ILE A 80 4.85 2.65 -8.97
CA ILE A 80 5.41 3.12 -7.70
C ILE A 80 6.89 2.77 -7.60
N ALA A 81 7.62 3.56 -6.83
CA ALA A 81 8.97 3.26 -6.35
C ALA A 81 8.93 3.43 -4.83
N PRO A 82 8.57 2.37 -4.07
CA PRO A 82 8.33 2.50 -2.64
C PRO A 82 9.63 2.86 -1.92
N VAL A 83 9.52 3.86 -1.04
CA VAL A 83 10.56 4.22 -0.08
C VAL A 83 9.92 4.13 1.29
N MET A 84 10.48 3.30 2.16
CA MET A 84 9.97 3.05 3.51
C MET A 84 11.11 3.19 4.51
N SER A 85 10.79 3.52 5.77
CA SER A 85 11.81 3.41 6.82
C SER A 85 12.15 1.93 7.08
N ASP A 86 13.38 1.65 7.51
CA ASP A 86 13.82 0.31 7.91
C ASP A 86 12.88 -0.31 8.96
N ASP A 87 12.39 0.50 9.91
CA ASP A 87 11.43 0.05 10.93
C ASP A 87 10.09 -0.39 10.30
N GLN A 88 9.49 0.43 9.43
CA GLN A 88 8.25 0.08 8.74
C GLN A 88 8.42 -1.16 7.87
N TYR A 89 9.55 -1.23 7.16
CA TYR A 89 9.88 -2.37 6.29
C TYR A 89 10.00 -3.67 7.09
N ARG A 90 10.70 -3.65 8.23
CA ARG A 90 10.86 -4.83 9.10
C ARG A 90 9.56 -5.25 9.74
N VAL A 91 8.77 -4.30 10.25
CA VAL A 91 7.45 -4.59 10.83
C VAL A 91 6.56 -5.23 9.77
N LEU A 92 6.47 -4.64 8.58
CA LEU A 92 5.68 -5.17 7.47
C LEU A 92 6.14 -6.58 7.08
N CYS A 93 7.44 -6.82 6.92
CA CYS A 93 7.96 -8.16 6.62
C CYS A 93 7.64 -9.17 7.73
N SER A 94 7.76 -8.77 9.00
CA SER A 94 7.47 -9.65 10.15
C SER A 94 5.99 -10.06 10.23
N VAL A 95 5.10 -9.20 9.73
CA VAL A 95 3.66 -9.45 9.69
C VAL A 95 3.30 -10.35 8.51
N LEU A 96 3.86 -10.08 7.33
CA LEU A 96 3.58 -10.81 6.10
C LEU A 96 4.23 -12.21 6.08
N ALA A 97 5.43 -12.35 6.63
CA ALA A 97 6.19 -13.59 6.65
C ALA A 97 6.89 -13.78 8.01
N PRO A 98 6.13 -14.19 9.05
CA PRO A 98 6.68 -14.35 10.39
C PRO A 98 7.76 -15.43 10.43
N GLY A 99 8.93 -15.09 10.98
CA GLY A 99 10.09 -16.00 11.10
C GLY A 99 10.99 -16.08 9.87
N ALA A 100 10.67 -15.37 8.79
CA ALA A 100 11.54 -15.23 7.62
C ALA A 100 12.41 -13.97 7.73
N ASP A 101 13.58 -14.01 7.09
CA ASP A 101 14.41 -12.81 6.94
C ASP A 101 13.72 -11.76 6.04
N PRO A 102 13.81 -10.46 6.37
CA PRO A 102 13.11 -9.41 5.64
C PRO A 102 13.69 -9.24 4.23
N ALA A 103 12.90 -9.60 3.22
CA ALA A 103 13.28 -9.54 1.80
C ALA A 103 12.34 -8.61 1.00
N PRO A 104 12.87 -7.82 0.04
CA PRO A 104 12.07 -6.92 -0.78
C PRO A 104 10.91 -7.62 -1.50
N GLY A 105 11.13 -8.88 -1.90
CA GLY A 105 10.13 -9.72 -2.54
C GLY A 105 8.85 -9.88 -1.72
N ILE A 106 8.94 -9.97 -0.39
CA ILE A 106 7.77 -10.11 0.50
C ILE A 106 6.82 -8.92 0.35
N VAL A 107 7.38 -7.70 0.32
CA VAL A 107 6.59 -6.47 0.16
C VAL A 107 6.03 -6.35 -1.26
N LEU A 108 6.82 -6.70 -2.28
CA LEU A 108 6.36 -6.65 -3.67
C LEU A 108 5.23 -7.65 -3.93
N ASP A 109 5.34 -8.86 -3.41
CA ASP A 109 4.32 -9.90 -3.55
C ASP A 109 3.03 -9.50 -2.85
N PHE A 110 3.12 -8.91 -1.65
CA PHE A 110 1.97 -8.33 -0.97
C PHE A 110 1.28 -7.24 -1.81
N LEU A 111 2.04 -6.29 -2.36
CA LEU A 111 1.48 -5.22 -3.19
C LEU A 111 0.81 -5.78 -4.46
N GLN A 112 1.36 -6.84 -5.05
CA GLN A 112 0.72 -7.54 -6.17
C GLN A 112 -0.57 -8.24 -5.74
N GLN A 113 -0.58 -8.91 -4.58
CA GLN A 113 -1.78 -9.57 -4.05
C GLN A 113 -2.91 -8.58 -3.77
N VAL A 114 -2.59 -7.41 -3.21
CA VAL A 114 -3.54 -6.30 -3.02
C VAL A 114 -4.19 -5.91 -4.34
N VAL A 115 -3.41 -5.79 -5.41
CA VAL A 115 -3.92 -5.45 -6.75
C VAL A 115 -4.81 -6.55 -7.31
N VAL A 116 -4.42 -7.82 -7.17
CA VAL A 116 -5.19 -8.97 -7.65
C VAL A 116 -6.53 -9.08 -6.93
N GLN A 117 -6.57 -8.78 -5.64
CA GLN A 117 -7.81 -8.84 -4.83
C GLN A 117 -8.60 -7.53 -4.84
N SER A 118 -8.09 -6.49 -5.49
CA SER A 118 -8.76 -5.19 -5.50
C SER A 118 -10.15 -5.27 -6.15
N PRO A 119 -11.18 -4.65 -5.56
CA PRO A 119 -12.50 -4.63 -6.15
C PRO A 119 -12.48 -3.87 -7.48
N ALA A 120 -12.94 -4.52 -8.55
CA ALA A 120 -13.09 -3.85 -9.85
C ALA A 120 -14.26 -2.84 -9.87
N VAL A 121 -15.11 -2.84 -8.83
CA VAL A 121 -16.34 -2.04 -8.75
C VAL A 121 -16.39 -1.26 -7.44
N LEU A 122 -16.64 0.04 -7.54
CA LEU A 122 -16.69 0.99 -6.43
C LEU A 122 -17.73 0.62 -5.36
N ALA A 123 -18.87 0.02 -5.74
CA ALA A 123 -19.91 -0.38 -4.78
C ALA A 123 -19.46 -1.44 -3.75
N ARG A 124 -18.32 -2.09 -3.97
CA ARG A 124 -17.69 -3.06 -3.05
C ARG A 124 -16.57 -2.43 -2.22
N THR A 125 -16.49 -1.11 -2.20
CA THR A 125 -15.51 -0.35 -1.41
C THR A 125 -16.22 0.45 -0.33
N HIS A 126 -15.46 0.83 0.68
CA HIS A 126 -15.89 1.69 1.76
C HIS A 126 -15.26 3.08 1.60
N THR A 127 -15.75 4.04 2.37
CA THR A 127 -15.04 5.30 2.56
C THR A 127 -13.78 5.03 3.37
N CYS A 128 -12.65 5.55 2.90
CA CYS A 128 -11.42 5.46 3.68
C CYS A 128 -11.60 6.13 5.03
N ALA A 129 -11.17 5.47 6.10
CA ALA A 129 -11.17 6.09 7.41
C ALA A 129 -10.20 7.30 7.40
N ALA A 130 -10.58 8.41 8.05
CA ALA A 130 -9.68 9.54 8.29
C ALA A 130 -8.54 9.12 9.24
#